data_AF-A0AAN9WCZ6-F1
#
_entry.id   AF-A0AAN9WCZ6-F1
#
_cell.length_a   1.000
_cell.length_b   1.000
_cell.length_c   1.000
_cell.angle_alpha   90.00
_cell.angle_beta   90.00
_cell.angle_gamma   90.00
#
_symmetry.space_group_name_H-M   'P 1'
#
loop_
_entity.id
_entity.type
_entity.pdbx_description
1 polymer ?
#
loop_
_entity_poly.entity_id
_entity_poly.type
_entity_poly.pdbx_seq_one_letter_code
_entity_poly.pdbx_strand_id
1 'polypeptide(L)'
;MSVHKAKGTIPEGAVRLTEQEAINRQWQLIMNWTPEKDVWPFRYGIGLLSVTSAFCGIYINNHYRTKLHLHEFGRFSSYLPIVALPTVLSALIHQQEVSNDIIIERTACPVCVQMRSASLQVLISTVLPAILAPLSGFMFATRHYTYNLPPITKPLEHLKLWQKLTRPIGNILFLMCACQAFFALGLAHCEEKSMQKIRIKLLRIEKETLP
;
A
#
# COMPACT_ATOMS: atom_id res chain seq x y z
N MET A 1 -23.65 18.61 -1.71
CA MET A 1 -22.65 19.60 -1.27
C MET A 1 -21.26 19.07 -1.62
N SER A 2 -20.68 19.57 -2.71
CA SER A 2 -19.35 19.20 -3.19
C SER A 2 -18.28 20.02 -2.47
N VAL A 3 -17.18 19.38 -2.07
CA VAL A 3 -16.02 20.09 -1.52
C VAL A 3 -15.17 20.58 -2.68
N HIS A 4 -14.94 21.89 -2.74
CA HIS A 4 -14.11 22.53 -3.75
C HIS A 4 -12.95 23.28 -3.09
N LYS A 5 -11.77 23.17 -3.68
CA LYS A 5 -10.61 23.98 -3.27
C LYS A 5 -10.84 25.42 -3.75
N ALA A 6 -11.14 26.33 -2.81
CA ALA A 6 -11.38 27.72 -3.15
C ALA A 6 -10.08 28.40 -3.61
N LYS A 7 -10.10 28.96 -4.83
CA LYS A 7 -9.13 29.95 -5.32
C LYS A 7 -9.90 31.21 -5.68
N GLY A 8 -10.05 32.16 -4.75
CA GLY A 8 -10.77 33.42 -4.97
C GLY A 8 -11.93 33.66 -4.01
N THR A 9 -12.96 34.38 -4.48
CA THR A 9 -14.16 34.71 -3.69
C THR A 9 -14.94 33.46 -3.34
N ILE A 10 -15.18 33.26 -2.05
CA ILE A 10 -15.95 32.13 -1.51
C ILE A 10 -17.43 32.41 -1.79
N PRO A 11 -18.19 31.48 -2.41
CA PRO A 11 -19.61 31.71 -2.68
C PRO A 11 -20.41 31.87 -1.38
N GLU A 12 -21.43 32.72 -1.43
CA GLU A 12 -22.30 32.97 -0.27
C GLU A 12 -22.99 31.66 0.16
N GLY A 13 -22.78 31.27 1.43
CA GLY A 13 -23.26 29.99 1.98
C GLY A 13 -22.22 28.86 2.05
N ALA A 14 -20.99 29.05 1.57
CA ALA A 14 -19.95 28.04 1.71
C ALA A 14 -19.34 28.03 3.12
N VAL A 15 -19.27 26.83 3.71
CA VAL A 15 -18.62 26.58 5.01
C VAL A 15 -17.13 26.34 4.78
N ARG A 16 -16.27 27.12 5.44
CA ARG A 16 -14.82 26.86 5.46
C ARG A 16 -14.56 25.59 6.29
N LEU A 17 -13.88 24.63 5.70
CA LEU A 17 -13.53 23.36 6.34
C LEU A 17 -12.01 23.25 6.46
N THR A 18 -11.54 22.61 7.53
CA THR A 18 -10.14 22.16 7.60
C THR A 18 -9.92 20.96 6.65
N GLU A 19 -8.67 20.68 6.27
CA GLU A 19 -8.35 19.54 5.39
C GLU A 19 -8.85 18.21 5.99
N GLN A 20 -8.67 18.02 7.29
CA GLN A 20 -9.14 16.81 7.99
C GLN A 20 -10.68 16.73 8.04
N GLU A 21 -11.37 17.85 8.28
CA GLU A 21 -12.84 17.88 8.23
C GLU A 21 -13.37 17.57 6.83
N ALA A 22 -12.71 18.08 5.79
CA ALA A 22 -13.05 17.80 4.40
C ALA A 22 -12.89 16.31 4.07
N ILE A 23 -11.77 15.71 4.46
CA ILE A 23 -11.52 14.26 4.31
C ILE A 23 -12.61 13.46 5.02
N ASN A 24 -12.89 13.75 6.29
CA ASN A 24 -13.88 13.02 7.08
C ASN A 24 -15.29 13.11 6.48
N ARG A 25 -15.72 14.30 6.06
CA ARG A 25 -17.03 14.48 5.41
C ARG A 25 -17.12 13.74 4.08
N GLN A 26 -16.06 13.77 3.27
CA GLN A 26 -16.07 13.04 2.00
C GLN A 26 -16.05 11.54 2.20
N TRP A 27 -15.31 11.01 3.18
CA TRP A 27 -15.38 9.59 3.53
C TRP A 27 -16.78 9.18 3.98
N GLN A 28 -17.45 9.99 4.81
CA GLN A 28 -18.84 9.72 5.19
C GLN A 28 -19.77 9.69 3.97
N LEU A 29 -19.57 10.59 3.01
CA LEU A 29 -20.35 10.60 1.77
C LEU A 29 -20.07 9.35 0.91
N ILE A 30 -18.81 8.96 0.77
CA ILE A 30 -18.39 7.76 0.00
C ILE A 30 -18.94 6.49 0.65
N MET A 31 -18.84 6.38 1.97
CA MET A 31 -19.31 5.20 2.71
C MET A 31 -20.83 5.07 2.66
N ASN A 32 -21.57 6.17 2.61
CA ASN A 32 -23.03 6.16 2.51
C ASN A 32 -23.55 6.30 1.06
N TRP A 33 -22.67 6.26 0.06
CA TRP A 33 -23.05 6.47 -1.34
C TRP A 33 -23.88 5.32 -1.91
N THR A 34 -24.93 5.67 -2.66
CA THR A 34 -25.74 4.71 -3.41
C THR A 34 -25.72 5.09 -4.91
N PRO A 35 -25.49 4.14 -5.83
CA PRO A 35 -25.22 2.71 -5.64
C PRO A 35 -23.77 2.39 -5.23
N GLU A 36 -23.57 1.30 -4.48
CA GLU A 36 -22.24 0.87 -3.97
C GLU A 36 -21.23 0.56 -5.08
N LYS A 37 -21.72 0.18 -6.26
CA LYS A 37 -20.90 -0.08 -7.45
C LYS A 37 -20.10 1.15 -7.90
N ASP A 38 -20.49 2.35 -7.52
CA ASP A 38 -19.69 3.54 -7.84
C ASP A 38 -18.46 3.63 -6.93
N VAL A 39 -18.58 3.27 -5.64
CA VAL A 39 -17.56 3.45 -4.59
C VAL A 39 -16.77 2.17 -4.25
N TRP A 40 -16.91 1.12 -5.05
CA TRP A 40 -16.23 -0.17 -4.81
C TRP A 40 -14.71 -0.08 -4.61
N PRO A 41 -13.95 0.80 -5.30
CA PRO A 41 -12.49 0.86 -5.14
C PRO A 41 -12.10 1.28 -3.72
N PHE A 42 -12.85 2.23 -3.15
CA PHE A 42 -12.61 2.74 -1.79
C PHE A 42 -13.03 1.75 -0.70
N ARG A 43 -14.04 0.91 -0.96
CA ARG A 43 -14.54 -0.08 0.01
C ARG A 43 -13.73 -1.37 0.04
N TYR A 44 -13.38 -1.90 -1.13
CA TYR A 44 -12.75 -3.22 -1.25
C TYR A 44 -11.31 -3.20 -1.76
N GLY A 45 -10.90 -2.10 -2.42
CA GLY A 45 -9.59 -2.00 -3.05
C GLY A 45 -8.42 -2.07 -2.07
N ILE A 46 -8.51 -1.34 -0.95
CA ILE A 46 -7.49 -1.36 0.10
C ILE A 46 -7.32 -2.79 0.64
N GLY A 47 -8.42 -3.50 0.91
CA GLY A 47 -8.38 -4.89 1.36
C GLY A 47 -7.72 -5.82 0.34
N LEU A 48 -7.98 -5.62 -0.95
CA LEU A 48 -7.34 -6.38 -2.02
C LEU A 48 -5.82 -6.15 -2.05
N LEU A 49 -5.36 -4.90 -1.91
CA LEU A 49 -3.92 -4.57 -1.82
C LEU A 49 -3.25 -5.20 -0.58
N SER A 50 -3.94 -5.21 0.56
CA SER A 50 -3.44 -5.86 1.77
C SER A 50 -3.26 -7.37 1.56
N VAL A 51 -4.23 -8.03 0.93
CA VAL A 51 -4.15 -9.47 0.66
C VAL A 51 -2.96 -9.80 -0.25
N THR A 52 -2.77 -9.04 -1.33
CA THR A 52 -1.61 -9.27 -2.22
C THR A 52 -0.29 -8.99 -1.50
N SER A 53 -0.23 -7.97 -0.63
CA SER A 53 0.92 -7.66 0.22
C SER A 53 1.27 -8.83 1.15
N ALA A 54 0.26 -9.41 1.81
CA ALA A 54 0.44 -10.58 2.68
C ALA A 54 1.02 -11.78 1.91
N PHE A 55 0.51 -12.06 0.71
CA PHE A 55 1.05 -13.14 -0.13
C PHE A 55 2.52 -12.93 -0.49
N CYS A 56 2.93 -11.71 -0.85
CA CYS A 56 4.33 -11.38 -1.11
C CYS A 56 5.20 -11.61 0.14
N GLY A 57 4.78 -11.11 1.30
CA GLY A 57 5.50 -11.30 2.57
C GLY A 57 5.65 -12.78 2.95
N ILE A 58 4.58 -13.57 2.84
CA ILE A 58 4.57 -15.00 3.16
C ILE A 58 5.56 -15.75 2.26
N TYR A 59 5.50 -15.50 0.95
CA TYR A 59 6.37 -16.16 -0.02
C TYR A 59 7.85 -15.86 0.25
N ILE A 60 8.18 -14.56 0.42
CA ILE A 60 9.55 -14.11 0.68
C ILE A 60 10.06 -14.72 1.98
N ASN A 61 9.28 -14.65 3.06
CA ASN A 61 9.68 -15.22 4.34
C ASN A 61 9.91 -16.74 4.24
N ASN A 62 9.01 -17.47 3.58
CA ASN A 62 9.12 -18.92 3.43
C ASN A 62 10.35 -19.34 2.64
N HIS A 63 10.72 -18.60 1.60
CA HIS A 63 11.95 -18.86 0.85
C HIS A 63 13.18 -18.79 1.76
N TYR A 64 13.36 -17.69 2.49
CA TYR A 64 14.51 -17.53 3.39
C TYR A 64 14.48 -18.53 4.54
N ARG A 65 13.31 -18.79 5.14
CA ARG A 65 13.16 -19.77 6.21
C ARG A 65 13.57 -21.18 5.79
N THR A 66 13.19 -21.57 4.57
CA THR A 66 13.53 -22.88 4.00
C THR A 66 15.03 -22.98 3.73
N LYS A 67 15.64 -21.93 3.14
CA LYS A 67 17.08 -21.93 2.82
C LYS A 67 17.99 -21.93 4.05
N LEU A 68 17.54 -21.36 5.16
CA LEU A 68 18.28 -21.29 6.43
C LEU A 68 17.89 -22.40 7.42
N HIS A 69 17.08 -23.37 7.00
CA HIS A 69 16.64 -24.52 7.80
C HIS A 69 16.06 -24.14 9.18
N LEU A 70 15.30 -23.05 9.25
CA LEU A 70 14.75 -22.56 10.54
C LEU A 70 13.59 -23.40 11.07
N HIS A 71 12.96 -24.23 10.23
CA HIS A 71 11.84 -25.12 10.57
C HIS A 71 10.76 -24.42 11.43
N GLU A 72 10.55 -24.82 12.68
CA GLU A 72 9.59 -24.21 13.62
C GLU A 72 10.16 -23.05 14.45
N PHE A 73 11.48 -22.87 14.47
CA PHE A 73 12.11 -21.81 15.27
C PHE A 73 11.74 -20.41 14.76
N GLY A 74 11.27 -19.56 15.67
CA GLY A 74 10.96 -18.16 15.39
C GLY A 74 9.88 -17.94 14.32
N ARG A 75 8.98 -18.92 14.08
CA ARG A 75 7.96 -18.84 13.04
C ARG A 75 7.05 -17.63 13.26
N PHE A 76 6.41 -17.55 14.42
CA PHE A 76 5.56 -16.39 14.75
C PHE A 76 6.33 -15.06 14.73
N SER A 77 7.54 -15.05 15.30
CA SER A 77 8.36 -13.83 15.40
C SER A 77 8.90 -13.32 14.06
N SER A 78 9.04 -14.18 13.04
CA SER A 78 9.42 -13.75 11.68
C SER A 78 8.19 -13.31 10.87
N TYR A 79 7.08 -14.04 10.98
CA TYR A 79 5.86 -13.73 10.22
C TYR A 79 5.21 -12.41 10.63
N LEU A 80 5.23 -12.03 11.90
CA LEU A 80 4.66 -10.75 12.36
C LEU A 80 5.28 -9.53 11.63
N PRO A 81 6.60 -9.28 11.72
CA PRO A 81 7.21 -8.10 11.11
C PRO A 81 7.35 -8.19 9.59
N ILE A 82 7.34 -9.40 9.00
CA ILE A 82 7.56 -9.57 7.55
C ILE A 82 6.24 -9.64 6.78
N VAL A 83 5.15 -10.11 7.41
CA VAL A 83 3.85 -10.28 6.74
C VAL A 83 2.84 -9.29 7.30
N ALA A 84 2.58 -9.34 8.61
CA ALA A 84 1.50 -8.55 9.20
C ALA A 84 1.80 -7.05 9.13
N LEU A 85 3.02 -6.64 9.45
CA LEU A 85 3.42 -5.23 9.43
C LEU A 85 3.33 -4.61 8.02
N PRO A 86 3.92 -5.21 6.96
CA PRO A 86 3.77 -4.69 5.60
C PRO A 86 2.32 -4.67 5.10
N THR A 87 1.52 -5.67 5.49
CA THR A 87 0.09 -5.74 5.12
C THR A 87 -0.71 -4.57 5.70
N VAL A 88 -0.50 -4.29 6.99
CA VAL A 88 -1.18 -3.17 7.68
C VAL A 88 -0.63 -1.83 7.19
N LEU A 89 0.69 -1.70 7.05
CA LEU A 89 1.31 -0.46 6.55
C LEU A 89 0.86 -0.15 5.11
N SER A 90 0.74 -1.15 4.25
CA SER A 90 0.24 -0.98 2.89
C SER A 90 -1.17 -0.38 2.90
N ALA A 91 -2.08 -0.90 3.74
CA ALA A 91 -3.42 -0.34 3.87
C ALA A 91 -3.42 1.11 4.37
N LEU A 92 -2.71 1.38 5.47
CA LEU A 92 -2.69 2.69 6.10
C LEU A 92 -2.06 3.75 5.20
N ILE A 93 -0.91 3.43 4.60
CA ILE A 93 -0.20 4.36 3.73
C ILE A 93 -0.98 4.60 2.44
N HIS A 94 -1.58 3.56 1.84
CA HIS A 94 -2.42 3.76 0.67
C HIS A 94 -3.64 4.63 0.99
N GLN A 95 -4.32 4.39 2.11
CA GLN A 95 -5.45 5.22 2.54
C GLN A 95 -5.04 6.68 2.78
N GLN A 96 -3.93 6.91 3.51
CA GLN A 96 -3.50 8.24 3.91
C GLN A 96 -2.89 9.05 2.77
N GLU A 97 -2.03 8.43 1.96
CA GLU A 97 -1.31 9.12 0.90
C GLU A 97 -2.06 9.09 -0.42
N VAL A 98 -2.78 8.02 -0.75
CA VAL A 98 -3.41 7.86 -2.07
C VAL A 98 -4.90 8.20 -2.01
N SER A 99 -5.69 7.42 -1.28
CA SER A 99 -7.14 7.57 -1.27
C SER A 99 -7.57 8.95 -0.76
N ASN A 100 -6.99 9.44 0.34
CA ASN A 100 -7.29 10.78 0.87
C ASN A 100 -6.95 11.89 -0.14
N ASP A 101 -5.80 11.80 -0.82
CA ASP A 101 -5.38 12.78 -1.83
C ASP A 101 -6.37 12.82 -3.00
N ILE A 102 -6.79 11.66 -3.51
CA ILE A 102 -7.77 11.54 -4.60
C ILE A 102 -9.12 12.15 -4.19
N ILE A 103 -9.56 11.87 -2.96
CA ILE A 103 -10.85 12.30 -2.43
C ILE A 103 -10.96 13.84 -2.41
N ILE A 104 -9.96 14.52 -1.81
CA ILE A 104 -9.92 15.99 -1.70
C ILE A 104 -9.28 16.69 -2.91
N GLU A 105 -8.75 15.94 -3.87
CA GLU A 105 -8.00 16.46 -5.02
C GLU A 105 -6.80 17.33 -4.58
N ARG A 106 -5.99 16.82 -3.65
CA ARG A 106 -4.84 17.57 -3.13
C ARG A 106 -3.78 17.78 -4.21
N THR A 107 -3.52 16.75 -5.01
CA THR A 107 -2.60 16.75 -6.14
C THR A 107 -3.38 16.79 -7.46
N ALA A 108 -3.12 17.81 -8.29
CA ALA A 108 -3.83 18.00 -9.56
C ALA A 108 -3.41 17.00 -10.67
N CYS A 109 -2.22 16.40 -10.57
CA CYS A 109 -1.74 15.46 -11.59
C CYS A 109 -2.10 14.01 -11.21
N PRO A 110 -3.00 13.34 -11.95
CA PRO A 110 -3.43 11.99 -11.61
C PRO A 110 -2.32 10.95 -11.80
N VAL A 111 -1.48 11.13 -12.82
CA VAL A 111 -0.34 10.23 -13.07
C VAL A 111 0.66 10.27 -11.91
N CYS A 112 0.87 11.43 -11.27
CA CYS A 112 1.74 11.54 -10.10
C CYS A 112 1.21 10.72 -8.92
N VAL A 113 -0.10 10.77 -8.67
CA VAL A 113 -0.74 10.00 -7.58
C VAL A 113 -0.68 8.50 -7.87
N GLN A 114 -0.94 8.09 -9.12
CA GLN A 114 -0.86 6.69 -9.55
C GLN A 114 0.57 6.14 -9.42
N MET A 115 1.59 6.90 -9.86
CA MET A 115 3.00 6.50 -9.73
C MET A 115 3.46 6.46 -8.27
N ARG A 116 2.99 7.40 -7.43
CA ARG A 116 3.24 7.37 -5.98
C ARG A 116 2.62 6.13 -5.34
N SER A 117 1.38 5.79 -5.71
CA SER A 117 0.71 4.57 -5.23
C SER A 117 1.52 3.31 -5.55
N ALA A 118 1.95 3.18 -6.81
CA ALA A 118 2.75 2.04 -7.26
C ALA A 118 4.09 1.94 -6.53
N SER A 119 4.83 3.05 -6.39
CA SER A 119 6.14 3.04 -5.72
C SER A 119 6.03 2.71 -4.24
N LEU A 120 5.08 3.33 -3.52
CA LEU A 120 4.84 3.03 -2.10
C LEU A 120 4.43 1.57 -1.90
N GLN A 121 3.55 1.03 -2.75
CA GLN A 121 3.11 -0.36 -2.65
C GLN A 121 4.27 -1.34 -2.83
N VAL A 122 5.12 -1.13 -3.83
CA VAL A 122 6.29 -1.98 -4.09
C VAL A 122 7.31 -1.90 -2.95
N LEU A 123 7.58 -0.70 -2.44
CA LEU A 123 8.51 -0.48 -1.33
C LEU A 123 8.05 -1.22 -0.07
N ILE A 124 6.78 -1.06 0.30
CA ILE A 124 6.24 -1.65 1.53
C ILE A 124 6.05 -3.16 1.37
N SER A 125 5.49 -3.62 0.25
CA SER A 125 5.05 -5.01 0.11
C SER A 125 6.11 -5.96 -0.42
N THR A 126 7.17 -5.46 -1.08
CA THR A 126 8.22 -6.32 -1.67
C THR A 126 9.59 -5.96 -1.13
N VAL A 127 10.00 -4.68 -1.21
CA VAL A 127 11.36 -4.28 -0.82
C VAL A 127 11.58 -4.45 0.68
N LEU A 128 10.64 -4.00 1.51
CA LEU A 128 10.73 -4.12 2.96
C LEU A 128 10.79 -5.59 3.42
N PRO A 129 9.89 -6.51 3.01
CA PRO A 129 10.03 -7.94 3.27
C PRO A 129 11.33 -8.56 2.75
N ALA A 130 11.80 -8.15 1.57
CA ALA A 130 13.04 -8.69 0.98
C ALA A 130 14.30 -8.34 1.79
N ILE A 131 14.25 -7.27 2.59
CA ILE A 131 15.31 -6.86 3.52
C ILE A 131 15.08 -7.49 4.92
N LEU A 132 13.85 -7.44 5.43
CA LEU A 132 13.54 -7.94 6.78
C LEU A 132 13.63 -9.47 6.90
N ALA A 133 13.26 -10.21 5.86
CA ALA A 133 13.31 -11.67 5.86
C ALA A 133 14.72 -12.24 6.05
N PRO A 134 15.74 -11.87 5.24
CA PRO A 134 17.10 -12.35 5.46
C PRO A 134 17.67 -11.84 6.79
N LEU A 135 17.38 -10.60 7.18
CA LEU A 135 17.85 -10.04 8.46
C LEU A 135 17.35 -10.86 9.66
N SER A 136 16.05 -11.13 9.71
CA SER A 136 15.47 -11.97 10.76
C SER A 136 15.99 -13.41 10.68
N GLY A 137 16.10 -13.96 9.47
CA GLY A 137 16.60 -15.32 9.23
C GLY A 137 18.02 -15.50 9.73
N PHE A 138 18.92 -14.56 9.45
CA PHE A 138 20.31 -14.61 9.93
C PHE A 138 20.40 -14.47 11.45
N MET A 139 19.59 -13.60 12.05
CA MET A 139 19.52 -13.44 13.50
C MET A 139 19.09 -14.75 14.18
N PHE A 140 18.03 -15.40 13.70
CA PHE A 140 17.56 -16.67 14.25
C PHE A 140 18.52 -17.83 13.97
N ALA A 141 19.11 -17.89 12.78
CA ALA A 141 20.08 -18.93 12.44
C ALA A 141 21.35 -18.84 13.30
N THR A 142 21.81 -17.63 13.63
CA THR A 142 22.93 -17.42 14.56
C THR A 142 22.58 -17.88 15.98
N ARG A 143 21.36 -17.59 16.44
CA ARG A 143 20.90 -17.95 17.80
C ARG A 143 20.69 -19.45 17.98
N HIS A 144 20.17 -20.13 16.96
CA HIS A 144 19.78 -21.54 17.02
C HIS A 144 20.76 -22.48 16.31
N TYR A 145 21.88 -21.97 15.80
CA TYR A 145 22.92 -22.75 15.09
C TYR A 145 22.37 -23.63 13.96
N THR A 146 21.30 -23.18 13.27
CA THR A 146 20.67 -23.96 12.19
C THR A 146 21.43 -23.88 10.87
N TYR A 147 22.22 -22.82 10.67
CA TYR A 147 22.99 -22.60 9.45
C TYR A 147 24.35 -21.98 9.79
N ASN A 148 25.41 -22.43 9.11
CA ASN A 148 26.75 -21.90 9.30
C ASN A 148 26.87 -20.50 8.65
N LEU A 149 26.77 -19.46 9.47
CA LEU A 149 26.87 -18.06 9.05
C LEU A 149 28.30 -17.55 9.21
N PRO A 150 28.77 -16.67 8.30
CA PRO A 150 30.06 -16.02 8.47
C PRO A 150 30.09 -15.16 9.75
N PRO A 151 31.26 -14.93 10.34
CA PRO A 151 31.38 -14.12 11.55
C PRO A 151 30.89 -12.68 11.32
N ILE A 152 30.34 -12.06 12.36
CA ILE A 152 29.74 -10.70 12.32
C ILE A 152 30.78 -9.63 11.91
N THR A 153 32.07 -9.90 12.12
CA THR A 153 33.18 -9.00 11.76
C THR A 153 33.36 -8.80 10.26
N LYS A 154 32.71 -9.59 9.41
CA LYS A 154 32.87 -9.54 7.94
C LYS A 154 31.56 -9.21 7.21
N PRO A 155 31.13 -7.94 7.17
CA PRO A 155 29.84 -7.54 6.60
C PRO A 155 29.71 -7.87 5.10
N LEU A 156 30.82 -7.83 4.35
CA LEU A 156 30.82 -8.17 2.93
C LEU A 156 30.48 -9.64 2.67
N GLU A 157 30.83 -10.55 3.57
CA GLU A 157 30.50 -11.97 3.44
C GLU A 157 29.00 -12.20 3.67
N HIS A 158 28.38 -11.48 4.60
CA HIS A 158 26.92 -11.48 4.81
C HIS A 158 26.16 -10.95 3.58
N LEU A 159 26.64 -9.88 2.95
CA LEU A 159 26.02 -9.35 1.74
C LEU A 159 26.15 -10.33 0.56
N LYS A 160 27.31 -10.99 0.40
CA LYS A 160 27.49 -12.04 -0.61
C LYS A 160 26.57 -13.23 -0.36
N LEU A 161 26.40 -13.62 0.90
CA LEU A 161 25.47 -14.69 1.28
C LEU A 161 24.03 -14.29 0.96
N TRP A 162 23.62 -13.07 1.34
CA TRP A 162 22.31 -12.54 0.99
C TRP A 162 22.08 -12.54 -0.52
N GLN A 163 23.00 -11.99 -1.30
CA GLN A 163 22.92 -12.04 -2.77
C GLN A 163 22.81 -13.46 -3.31
N LYS A 164 23.58 -14.42 -2.77
CA LYS A 164 23.51 -15.83 -3.15
C LYS A 164 22.14 -16.45 -2.87
N LEU A 165 21.51 -16.10 -1.75
CA LEU A 165 20.17 -16.57 -1.37
C LEU A 165 19.04 -15.91 -2.16
N THR A 166 19.21 -14.65 -2.55
CA THR A 166 18.21 -13.86 -3.29
C THR A 166 18.25 -14.11 -4.79
N ARG A 167 19.44 -14.35 -5.38
CA ARG A 167 19.61 -14.61 -6.81
C ARG A 167 18.63 -15.64 -7.40
N PRO A 168 18.36 -16.80 -6.78
CA PRO A 168 17.42 -17.79 -7.35
C PRO A 168 15.97 -17.30 -7.42
N ILE A 169 15.56 -16.38 -6.55
CA ILE A 169 14.19 -15.81 -6.56
C ILE A 169 14.11 -14.45 -7.26
N GLY A 170 15.19 -13.96 -7.86
CA GLY A 170 15.25 -12.62 -8.46
C GLY A 170 14.15 -12.37 -9.49
N ASN A 171 13.90 -13.32 -10.39
CA ASN A 171 12.84 -13.20 -11.40
C ASN A 171 11.44 -13.17 -10.77
N ILE A 172 11.24 -13.93 -9.69
CA ILE A 172 9.96 -13.98 -8.98
C ILE A 172 9.74 -12.68 -8.20
N LEU A 173 10.79 -12.14 -7.57
CA LEU A 173 10.75 -10.83 -6.92
C LEU A 173 10.44 -9.71 -7.93
N PHE A 174 11.06 -9.75 -9.11
CA PHE A 174 10.74 -8.82 -10.19
C PHE A 174 9.27 -8.91 -10.61
N LEU A 175 8.75 -10.12 -10.79
CA LEU A 175 7.34 -10.35 -11.11
C LEU A 175 6.43 -9.84 -9.98
N MET A 176 6.78 -10.09 -8.71
CA MET A 176 6.05 -9.56 -7.56
C MET A 176 6.02 -8.04 -7.55
N CYS A 177 7.16 -7.38 -7.79
CA CYS A 177 7.23 -5.92 -7.92
C CYS A 177 6.31 -5.43 -9.05
N ALA A 178 6.37 -6.06 -10.23
CA ALA A 178 5.54 -5.69 -11.37
C ALA A 178 4.04 -5.86 -11.07
N CYS A 179 3.65 -6.99 -10.47
CA CYS A 179 2.27 -7.25 -10.06
C CYS A 179 1.80 -6.23 -9.02
N GLN A 180 2.59 -5.97 -7.96
CA GLN A 180 2.24 -5.00 -6.91
C GLN A 180 2.09 -3.59 -7.48
N ALA A 181 3.01 -3.17 -8.36
CA ALA A 181 2.92 -1.89 -9.07
C ALA A 181 1.65 -1.82 -9.92
N PHE A 182 1.35 -2.87 -10.69
CA PHE A 182 0.18 -2.92 -11.55
C PHE A 182 -1.14 -2.87 -10.76
N PHE A 183 -1.25 -3.65 -9.67
CA PHE A 183 -2.43 -3.63 -8.80
C PHE A 183 -2.63 -2.26 -8.15
N ALA A 184 -1.57 -1.64 -7.63
CA ALA A 184 -1.66 -0.32 -7.00
C ALA A 184 -1.98 0.80 -7.98
N LEU A 185 -1.39 0.75 -9.18
CA LEU A 185 -1.68 1.69 -10.26
C LEU A 185 -3.14 1.55 -10.74
N GLY A 186 -3.56 0.31 -10.98
CA GLY A 186 -4.92 -0.02 -11.41
C GLY A 186 -5.97 0.40 -10.38
N LEU A 187 -5.71 0.15 -9.10
CA LEU A 187 -6.62 0.58 -8.04
C LEU A 187 -6.72 2.11 -7.97
N ALA A 188 -5.59 2.82 -7.96
CA ALA A 188 -5.59 4.29 -7.93
C ALA A 188 -6.34 4.88 -9.13
N HIS A 189 -6.20 4.27 -10.32
CA HIS A 189 -6.97 4.66 -11.50
C HIS A 189 -8.49 4.41 -11.32
N CYS A 190 -8.87 3.28 -10.72
CA CYS A 190 -10.27 3.00 -10.41
C CYS A 190 -10.86 3.96 -9.36
N GLU A 191 -10.11 4.29 -8.31
CA GLU A 191 -10.48 5.28 -7.30
C GLU A 191 -10.72 6.67 -7.92
N GLU A 192 -9.80 7.11 -8.78
CA GLU A 192 -9.92 8.39 -9.48
C GLU A 192 -11.17 8.42 -10.38
N LYS A 193 -11.36 7.38 -11.19
CA LYS A 193 -12.54 7.25 -12.08
C LYS A 193 -13.84 7.21 -11.29
N SER A 194 -13.85 6.54 -10.13
CA SER A 194 -14.97 6.54 -9.20
C SER A 194 -15.29 7.95 -8.70
N MET A 195 -14.27 8.68 -8.22
CA MET A 195 -14.47 10.03 -7.71
C MET A 195 -14.92 11.03 -8.77
N GLN A 196 -14.38 10.94 -9.99
CA GLN A 196 -14.84 11.77 -11.11
C GLN A 196 -16.33 11.55 -11.41
N LYS A 197 -16.79 10.29 -11.42
CA LYS A 197 -18.22 9.97 -11.60
C LYS A 197 -19.09 10.56 -10.49
N ILE A 198 -18.66 10.43 -9.24
CA ILE A 198 -19.39 10.97 -8.07
C ILE A 198 -19.48 12.50 -8.16
N ARG A 199 -18.36 13.18 -8.48
CA ARG A 199 -18.33 14.64 -8.65
C ARG A 199 -19.28 15.11 -9.75
N ILE A 200 -19.28 14.46 -10.91
CA ILE A 200 -20.20 14.79 -12.02
C ILE A 200 -21.67 14.63 -11.60
N LYS A 201 -22.01 13.56 -10.87
CA LYS A 201 -23.37 13.35 -10.34
C LYS A 201 -23.77 14.42 -9.33
N LEU A 202 -22.88 14.77 -8.41
CA LEU A 202 -23.11 15.84 -7.42
C LEU A 202 -23.34 17.20 -8.09
N LEU A 203 -22.55 17.54 -9.10
CA LEU A 203 -22.71 18.78 -9.86
C LEU A 203 -24.04 18.83 -10.63
N ARG A 204 -24.53 17.68 -11.12
CA ARG A 204 -25.84 17.60 -11.77
C ARG A 204 -26.97 17.87 -10.77
N ILE A 205 -26.92 17.22 -9.60
CA ILE A 205 -27.91 17.43 -8.53
C ILE A 205 -27.91 18.88 -8.07
N GLU A 206 -26.73 19.49 -7.91
CA GLU A 206 -26.60 20.90 -7.51
C GLU A 206 -27.25 21.85 -8.52
N LYS A 207 -27.06 21.64 -9.82
CA LYS A 207 -27.72 22.41 -10.88
C LYS A 207 -29.23 22.23 -10.93
N GLU A 208 -29.76 21.07 -10.53
CA GLU A 208 -31.20 20.81 -10.47
C GLU A 208 -31.85 21.40 -9.20
N THR A 209 -31.07 21.61 -8.13
CA THR A 209 -31.56 22.08 -6.83
C THR A 209 -31.45 23.59 -6.66
N LEU A 210 -30.53 24.25 -7.37
CA LEU A 210 -30.41 25.71 -7.40
C LEU A 210 -31.48 26.29 -8.36
N PRO A 211 -32.35 27.21 -7.90
CA PRO A 211 -33.37 27.85 -8.73
C PRO A 211 -32.79 28.79 -9.80
#